data_AF-A0A6P2BHD5-F1
#
_entry.id   AF-A0A6P2BHD5-F1
#
_cell.length_a   1.000
_cell.length_b   1.000
_cell.length_c   1.000
_cell.angle_alpha   90.00
_cell.angle_beta   90.00
_cell.angle_gamma   90.00
#
_symmetry.space_group_name_H-M   'P 1'
#
loop_
_entity.id
_entity.type
_entity.pdbx_description
1 polymer ?
#
loop_
_entity_poly.entity_id
_entity_poly.type
_entity_poly.pdbx_seq_one_letter_code
_entity_poly.pdbx_strand_id
1 'polypeptide(L)' 'MMTGLGMLRDAAAVARHYGALLDGFMLDSSDAPRLTEVEALSLQAVATPTLMVTLHDKMNLALTTLDFVASISKRAIH' A
#
# COMPACT_ATOMS: atom_id res chain seq x y z
N MET A 1 -2.46 16.87 -7.79
CA MET A 1 -1.43 17.08 -6.75
C MET A 1 -0.13 16.35 -7.09
N MET A 2 -0.09 15.01 -7.22
CA MET A 2 1.15 14.28 -7.58
C MET A 2 1.72 14.63 -8.97
N THR A 3 0.87 14.78 -9.99
CA THR A 3 1.30 15.27 -11.32
C THR A 3 1.92 16.67 -11.27
N GLY A 4 1.45 17.53 -10.36
CA GLY A 4 2.03 18.86 -10.14
C GLY A 4 3.40 18.83 -9.47
N LEU A 5 3.82 17.66 -8.96
CA LEU A 5 5.15 17.39 -8.41
C LEU A 5 6.00 16.53 -9.37
N GLY A 6 5.54 16.33 -10.62
CA GLY A 6 6.25 15.52 -11.63
C GLY A 6 6.20 14.01 -11.39
N MET A 7 5.32 13.52 -10.50
CA MET A 7 5.22 12.11 -10.15
C MET A 7 4.11 11.39 -10.93
N LEU A 8 4.34 10.11 -11.23
CA LEU A 8 3.33 9.21 -11.76
C LEU A 8 2.17 9.05 -10.75
N ARG A 9 0.94 8.90 -11.25
CA ARG A 9 -0.28 8.75 -10.44
C ARG A 9 -0.63 7.28 -10.25
N ASP A 10 0.31 6.49 -9.75
CA ASP A 10 0.08 5.08 -9.46
C ASP A 10 0.56 4.68 -8.06
N ALA A 11 0.07 3.54 -7.60
CA ALA A 11 0.35 3.02 -6.27
C ALA A 11 1.85 2.82 -6.02
N ALA A 12 2.59 2.35 -7.03
CA ALA A 12 4.03 2.14 -6.94
C ALA A 12 4.80 3.46 -6.76
N ALA A 13 4.37 4.55 -7.41
CA ALA A 13 4.95 5.88 -7.21
C ALA A 13 4.71 6.42 -5.79
N VAL A 14 3.54 6.13 -5.20
CA VAL A 14 3.26 6.47 -3.79
C VAL A 14 4.17 5.68 -2.85
N ALA A 15 4.29 4.37 -3.07
CA ALA A 15 5.17 3.51 -2.26
C ALA A 15 6.64 3.97 -2.34
N ARG A 16 7.12 4.31 -3.54
CA ARG A 16 8.48 4.87 -3.73
C ARG A 16 8.68 6.19 -3.01
N HIS A 17 7.66 7.05 -2.99
CA HIS A 17 7.76 8.37 -2.37
C HIS A 17 8.00 8.30 -0.86
N TYR A 18 7.26 7.44 -0.17
CA TYR A 18 7.42 7.25 1.27
C TYR A 18 8.57 6.29 1.61
N GLY A 19 8.84 5.32 0.72
CA GLY A 19 10.04 4.50 0.72
C GLY A 19 10.37 3.89 2.08
N ALA A 20 11.55 4.24 2.60
CA ALA A 20 12.09 3.68 3.82
C ALA A 20 11.29 4.01 5.10
N LEU A 21 10.32 4.93 5.05
CA LEU A 21 9.42 5.23 6.17
C LEU A 21 8.35 4.14 6.38
N LEU A 22 8.10 3.31 5.38
CA LEU A 22 7.06 2.29 5.41
C LEU A 22 7.62 0.92 5.83
N ASP A 23 6.87 0.22 6.68
CA ASP A 23 7.09 -1.20 6.97
C ASP A 23 6.27 -2.10 6.03
N GLY A 24 5.12 -1.60 5.57
CA GLY A 24 4.27 -2.27 4.59
C GLY A 24 3.41 -1.29 3.80
N PHE A 25 2.86 -1.76 2.69
CA PHE A 25 2.06 -0.94 1.78
C PHE A 25 0.83 -1.71 1.28
N MET A 26 -0.35 -1.13 1.44
CA MET A 26 -1.59 -1.68 0.91
C MET A 26 -2.00 -0.88 -0.32
N LEU A 27 -2.39 -1.58 -1.39
CA LEU A 27 -2.89 -0.99 -2.62
C LEU A 27 -4.24 -1.59 -3.00
N ASP A 28 -4.95 -0.92 -3.91
CA ASP A 28 -6.22 -1.42 -4.39
C ASP A 28 -6.07 -2.72 -5.17
N SER A 29 -7.08 -3.60 -5.11
CA SER A 29 -7.13 -4.82 -5.92
C SER A 29 -7.00 -4.55 -7.42
N SER A 30 -7.47 -3.40 -7.92
CA SER A 30 -7.29 -2.99 -9.31
C SER A 30 -5.83 -2.70 -9.68
N ASP A 31 -5.00 -2.36 -8.71
CA ASP A 31 -3.56 -2.13 -8.86
C ASP A 31 -2.72 -3.39 -8.56
N ALA A 32 -3.33 -4.55 -8.32
CA ALA A 32 -2.63 -5.80 -8.00
C ALA A 32 -1.45 -6.15 -8.93
N PRO A 33 -1.49 -5.89 -10.26
CA PRO A 33 -0.33 -6.11 -11.13
C PRO A 33 0.95 -5.34 -10.73
N ARG A 34 0.82 -4.30 -9.90
CA ARG A 34 1.94 -3.48 -9.41
C ARG A 34 2.53 -3.98 -8.10
N LEU A 35 2.00 -5.06 -7.50
CA LEU A 35 2.54 -5.64 -6.27
C LEU A 35 4.05 -5.91 -6.38
N THR A 36 4.47 -6.53 -7.48
CA THR A 36 5.88 -6.84 -7.72
C THR A 36 6.76 -5.59 -7.78
N GLU A 37 6.26 -4.47 -8.32
CA GLU A 37 7.00 -3.21 -8.33
C GLU A 37 7.16 -2.62 -6.92
N VAL A 38 6.14 -2.79 -6.06
CA VAL A 38 6.18 -2.34 -4.66
C VAL A 38 7.10 -3.23 -3.83
N GLU A 39 7.02 -4.55 -4.00
CA GLU A 39 7.87 -5.52 -3.31
C GLU A 39 9.34 -5.37 -3.68
N ALA A 40 9.65 -4.96 -4.92
CA ALA A 40 11.01 -4.62 -5.34
C ALA A 40 11.63 -3.46 -4.53
N LEU A 41 10.82 -2.67 -3.82
CA LEU A 41 11.27 -1.62 -2.89
C LEU A 41 11.59 -2.18 -1.49
N SER A 42 11.64 -3.50 -1.34
CA SER A 42 11.76 -4.21 -0.06
C SER A 42 10.62 -3.93 0.91
N LEU A 43 9.44 -3.56 0.40
CA LEU A 43 8.22 -3.39 1.18
C LEU A 43 7.41 -4.68 1.17
N GLN A 44 6.84 -5.05 2.32
CA GLN A 44 5.77 -6.04 2.35
C GLN A 44 4.51 -5.39 1.80
N ALA A 45 3.80 -6.03 0.88
CA ALA A 45 2.65 -5.43 0.24
C ALA A 45 1.48 -6.40 0.08
N VAL A 46 0.26 -5.86 0.06
CA VAL A 46 -0.95 -6.63 -0.21
C VAL A 46 -1.92 -5.79 -1.04
N ALA A 47 -2.61 -6.44 -1.98
CA ALA A 47 -3.70 -5.84 -2.73
C ALA A 47 -5.04 -6.22 -2.12
N THR A 48 -5.87 -5.24 -1.81
CA THR A 48 -7.20 -5.42 -1.19
C THR A 48 -8.17 -4.36 -1.71
N PRO A 49 -9.50 -4.56 -1.70
CA PRO A 49 -10.42 -3.50 -2.06
C PRO A 49 -10.27 -2.29 -1.13
N THR A 50 -9.91 -1.13 -1.68
CA THR A 50 -9.71 0.11 -0.90
C THR A 50 -10.84 1.11 -1.06
N LEU A 51 -11.76 0.88 -2.00
CA LEU A 51 -12.95 1.71 -2.18
C LEU A 51 -13.92 1.54 -1.01
N MET A 52 -14.14 2.64 -0.28
CA MET A 52 -14.96 2.68 0.93
C MET A 52 -16.35 3.30 0.68
N VAL A 53 -17.15 2.68 -0.19
CA VAL A 53 -18.47 3.20 -0.59
C VAL A 53 -19.50 3.04 0.52
N THR A 54 -19.45 1.90 1.22
CA THR A 54 -20.36 1.56 2.32
C THR A 54 -19.63 1.49 3.67
N LEU A 55 -20.39 1.44 4.76
CA LEU A 55 -19.82 1.17 6.10
C LEU A 55 -19.16 -0.21 6.15
N HIS A 56 -19.75 -1.20 5.47
CA HIS A 56 -19.20 -2.55 5.41
C HIS A 56 -17.82 -2.55 4.75
N ASP A 57 -17.63 -1.81 3.66
CA ASP A 57 -16.33 -1.69 2.99
C ASP A 57 -15.27 -1.09 3.91
N LYS A 58 -15.63 -0.07 4.69
CA LYS A 58 -14.73 0.54 5.69
C LYS A 58 -14.32 -0.46 6.77
N MET A 59 -15.28 -1.22 7.29
CA MET A 59 -15.03 -2.24 8.31
C MET A 59 -14.11 -3.34 7.76
N ASN A 60 -14.38 -3.82 6.55
CA ASN A 60 -13.58 -4.86 5.91
C ASN A 60 -12.14 -4.39 5.66
N LEU A 61 -11.96 -3.17 5.15
CA LEU A 61 -10.63 -2.60 4.93
C LEU A 61 -9.88 -2.42 6.26
N ALA A 62 -10.56 -1.97 7.32
CA ALA A 62 -9.97 -1.82 8.64
C ALA A 62 -9.50 -3.16 9.23
N LEU A 63 -10.34 -4.20 9.16
CA LEU A 63 -9.98 -5.55 9.60
C LEU A 63 -8.80 -6.10 8.79
N THR A 64 -8.85 -5.98 7.46
CA THR A 64 -7.73 -6.40 6.59
C THR A 64 -6.44 -5.68 6.92
N THR A 65 -6.51 -4.39 7.28
CA THR A 65 -5.35 -3.60 7.69
C THR A 65 -4.75 -4.13 8.99
N LEU A 66 -5.58 -4.46 9.98
CA LEU A 66 -5.12 -5.04 11.25
C LEU A 66 -4.46 -6.40 11.03
N ASP A 67 -5.08 -7.27 10.23
CA ASP A 67 -4.53 -8.58 9.89
C ASP A 67 -3.19 -8.45 9.15
N PHE A 68 -3.11 -7.51 8.20
CA PHE A 68 -1.88 -7.23 7.47
C PHE A 68 -0.77 -6.75 8.41
N VAL A 69 -1.04 -5.76 9.27
CA VAL A 69 -0.08 -5.25 10.25
C VAL A 69 0.40 -6.35 11.20
N ALA A 70 -0.48 -7.27 11.60
CA ALA A 70 -0.11 -8.41 12.42
C ALA A 70 0.79 -9.43 11.69
N SER A 71 0.72 -9.49 10.36
CA SER A 71 1.51 -10.43 9.54
C SER A 71 2.89 -9.89 9.12
N ILE A 72 3.07 -8.57 9.09
CA ILE A 72 4.32 -7.93 8.65
C ILE A 72 5.27 -7.70 9.83
N SER A 73 6.52 -7.41 9.51
CA SER A 73 7.58 -7.11 10.48
C SER A 73 8.11 -5.71 10.23
N LYS A 74 8.52 -5.05 11.31
CA LYS A 74 9.18 -3.74 11.23
C LYS A 74 10.47 -3.85 10.41
N ARG A 75 10.68 -2.95 9.46
CA ARG A 75 11.93 -2.86 8.71
C ARG A 75 13.04 -2.32 9.61
N ALA A 76 14.22 -2.93 9.51
CA ALA A 76 15.43 -2.35 10.09
C ALA A 76 15.74 -1.05 9.35
N ILE A 77 15.83 0.05 10.10
CA ILE A 77 16.29 1.33 9.58
C ILE A 77 17.83 1.25 9.58
N HIS A 78 18.43 1.15 8.40
CA HIS A 78 19.88 1.26 8.21
C HIS A 78 20.28 2.73 8.05
#